data_AF-A0A432S0A3-F1
#
_entry.id   AF-A0A432S0A3-F1
#
_cell.length_a   1.000
_cell.length_b   1.000
_cell.length_c   1.000
_cell.angle_alpha   90.00
_cell.angle_beta   90.00
_cell.angle_gamma   90.00
#
_symmetry.space_group_name_H-M   'P 1'
#
loop_
_entity.id
_entity.type
_entity.pdbx_description
1 polymer ?
#
loop_
_entity_poly.entity_id
_entity_poly.type
_entity_poly.pdbx_seq_one_letter_code
_entity_poly.pdbx_strand_id
1 'polypeptide(L)'
;MLISIEKNILKSLFIFLLFSMLFNSFGEEIEIDEETSIELKRFERACEHGDAEGCNTAASILFSFEIYNEAFFLFKKGCDKLNNAISCYNVGDFFFNGYGSVSKDESKAIKYWKKACEFSIKSNEKYCGGCYSLGNLYLHKNAPKKALYYFSLDCSKDCCEACFEIEDMYKNRLISKREFFNIKNKNKITFETCDFIKKLSDSRSHTEE
;
A
#
# COMPACT_ATOMS: atom_id res chain seq x y z
N MET A 1 40.52 -48.73 -19.85
CA MET A 1 39.64 -47.62 -20.28
C MET A 1 38.28 -47.67 -19.59
N LEU A 2 37.57 -48.81 -19.61
CA LEU A 2 36.24 -48.99 -19.00
C LEU A 2 36.16 -48.63 -17.49
N ILE A 3 37.15 -49.01 -16.68
CA ILE A 3 37.17 -48.77 -15.22
C ILE A 3 37.30 -47.26 -14.85
N SER A 4 37.87 -46.45 -15.74
CA SER A 4 38.04 -45.00 -15.49
C SER A 4 36.76 -44.21 -15.77
N ILE A 5 35.86 -44.75 -16.60
CA ILE A 5 34.59 -44.12 -16.97
C ILE A 5 33.59 -44.31 -15.82
N GLU A 6 33.52 -45.49 -15.21
CA GLU A 6 32.63 -45.77 -14.06
C GLU A 6 32.94 -44.90 -12.84
N LYS A 7 34.22 -44.64 -12.53
CA LYS A 7 34.59 -43.78 -11.40
C LYS A 7 34.20 -42.30 -11.60
N ASN A 8 34.19 -41.82 -12.84
CA ASN A 8 33.78 -40.45 -13.16
C ASN A 8 32.25 -40.30 -13.13
N ILE A 9 31.52 -41.33 -13.58
CA ILE A 9 30.05 -41.37 -13.47
C ILE A 9 29.62 -41.42 -12.00
N LEU A 10 30.28 -42.25 -11.18
CA LEU A 10 29.98 -42.34 -9.74
C LEU A 10 30.26 -41.02 -9.00
N LYS A 11 31.37 -40.33 -9.33
CA LYS A 11 31.66 -39.00 -8.78
C LYS A 11 30.64 -37.95 -9.21
N SER A 12 30.19 -37.99 -10.48
CA SER A 12 29.18 -37.06 -10.99
C SER A 12 27.81 -37.28 -10.34
N LEU A 13 27.40 -38.54 -10.12
CA LEU A 13 26.17 -38.89 -9.41
C LEU A 13 26.23 -38.46 -7.93
N PHE A 14 27.41 -38.58 -7.30
CA PHE A 14 27.59 -38.15 -5.91
C PHE A 14 27.54 -36.63 -5.76
N ILE A 15 28.10 -35.88 -6.73
CA ILE A 15 28.00 -34.41 -6.78
C ILE A 15 26.54 -33.99 -6.99
N PHE A 16 25.80 -34.67 -7.87
CA PHE A 16 24.39 -34.35 -8.14
C PHE A 16 23.49 -34.63 -6.93
N LEU A 17 23.75 -35.72 -6.19
CA LEU A 17 23.05 -36.04 -4.94
C LEU A 17 23.41 -35.09 -3.79
N LEU A 18 24.67 -34.64 -3.72
CA LEU A 18 25.08 -33.59 -2.78
C LEU A 18 24.47 -32.24 -3.13
N PHE A 19 24.32 -31.92 -4.42
CA PHE A 19 23.64 -30.73 -4.90
C PHE A 19 22.14 -30.77 -4.56
N SER A 20 21.46 -31.90 -4.78
CA SER A 20 20.04 -32.04 -4.45
C SER A 20 19.77 -32.03 -2.93
N MET A 21 20.68 -32.61 -2.12
CA MET A 21 20.61 -32.54 -0.67
C MET A 21 20.90 -31.13 -0.11
N LEU A 22 21.75 -30.34 -0.77
CA LEU A 22 21.96 -28.93 -0.46
C LEU A 22 20.79 -28.04 -0.93
N PHE A 23 20.17 -28.37 -2.06
CA PHE A 23 19.00 -27.66 -2.62
C PHE A 23 17.74 -27.82 -1.77
N ASN A 24 17.59 -28.91 -1.01
CA ASN A 24 16.50 -29.08 -0.06
C ASN A 24 16.58 -28.14 1.17
N SER A 25 17.56 -27.23 1.22
CA SER A 25 17.74 -26.24 2.29
C SER A 25 17.67 -24.78 1.85
N PHE A 26 17.42 -24.51 0.56
CA PHE A 26 17.20 -23.16 0.04
C PHE A 26 15.70 -22.97 -0.19
N GLY A 27 15.16 -21.86 0.35
CA GLY A 27 13.75 -21.51 0.20
C GLY A 27 13.32 -21.47 -1.26
N GLU A 28 12.02 -21.64 -1.49
CA GLU A 28 11.40 -21.51 -2.81
C GLU A 28 12.00 -20.32 -3.56
N GLU A 29 12.62 -20.60 -4.70
CA GLU A 29 13.02 -19.58 -5.65
C GLU A 29 11.71 -18.95 -6.15
N ILE A 30 11.45 -17.72 -5.76
CA ILE A 30 10.23 -17.00 -6.14
C ILE A 30 10.27 -16.80 -7.65
N GLU A 31 9.55 -17.64 -8.38
CA GLU A 31 9.51 -17.63 -9.84
C GLU A 31 8.48 -16.59 -10.31
N ILE A 32 8.98 -15.42 -10.72
CA ILE A 32 8.18 -14.42 -11.44
C ILE A 32 8.07 -14.89 -12.88
N ASP A 33 6.85 -15.00 -13.40
CA ASP A 33 6.62 -15.40 -14.79
C ASP A 33 7.26 -14.40 -15.78
N GLU A 34 7.55 -14.87 -16.99
CA GLU A 34 8.29 -14.10 -17.99
C GLU A 34 7.59 -12.77 -18.33
N GLU A 35 6.26 -12.77 -18.44
CA GLU A 35 5.47 -11.57 -18.77
C GLU A 35 5.59 -10.53 -17.66
N THR A 36 5.36 -10.94 -16.41
CA THR A 36 5.50 -10.06 -15.24
C THR A 36 6.94 -9.56 -15.08
N SER A 37 7.95 -10.38 -15.38
CA SER A 37 9.37 -9.96 -15.35
C SER A 37 9.67 -8.85 -16.37
N ILE A 38 9.10 -8.93 -17.56
CA ILE A 38 9.23 -7.89 -18.60
C ILE A 38 8.56 -6.60 -18.14
N GLU A 39 7.35 -6.69 -17.59
CA GLU A 39 6.57 -5.55 -17.09
C GLU A 39 7.30 -4.86 -15.93
N LEU A 40 7.83 -5.63 -14.97
CA LEU A 40 8.65 -5.13 -13.87
C LEU A 40 9.85 -4.32 -14.37
N LYS A 41 10.66 -4.89 -15.27
CA LYS A 41 11.84 -4.20 -15.84
C LYS A 41 11.48 -2.91 -16.56
N ARG A 42 10.33 -2.87 -17.23
CA ARG A 42 9.83 -1.68 -17.91
C ARG A 42 9.53 -0.56 -16.91
N PHE A 43 8.84 -0.88 -15.81
CA PHE A 43 8.51 0.12 -14.78
C PHE A 43 9.73 0.52 -13.94
N GLU A 44 10.67 -0.38 -13.67
CA GLU A 44 11.95 -0.04 -13.04
C GLU A 44 12.71 0.99 -13.88
N ARG A 45 12.81 0.78 -15.20
CA ARG A 45 13.45 1.75 -16.10
C ARG A 45 12.71 3.10 -16.11
N ALA A 46 11.37 3.08 -16.10
CA ALA A 46 10.60 4.32 -16.00
C ALA A 46 10.91 5.08 -14.69
N CYS A 47 10.94 4.36 -13.57
CA CYS A 47 11.32 4.88 -12.25
C CYS A 47 12.75 5.46 -12.23
N GLU A 48 13.70 4.83 -12.90
CA GLU A 48 15.07 5.35 -13.10
C GLU A 48 15.08 6.71 -13.79
N HIS A 49 14.17 6.94 -14.73
CA HIS A 49 14.05 8.18 -15.48
C HIS A 49 13.10 9.20 -14.83
N GLY A 50 12.72 8.98 -13.57
CA GLY A 50 11.93 9.94 -12.78
C GLY A 50 10.43 9.81 -12.93
N ASP A 51 9.93 8.73 -13.53
CA ASP A 51 8.49 8.41 -13.52
C ASP A 51 8.08 7.89 -12.14
N ALA A 52 7.27 8.68 -11.44
CA ALA A 52 6.83 8.38 -10.10
C ALA A 52 5.84 7.21 -10.06
N GLU A 53 5.02 7.06 -11.11
CA GLU A 53 4.09 5.93 -11.23
C GLU A 53 4.85 4.66 -11.56
N GLY A 54 5.87 4.74 -12.43
CA GLY A 54 6.79 3.63 -12.66
C GLY A 54 7.42 3.09 -11.38
N CYS A 55 7.82 3.97 -10.45
CA CYS A 55 8.32 3.52 -9.14
C CYS A 55 7.25 2.81 -8.32
N ASN A 56 6.02 3.34 -8.29
CA ASN A 56 4.90 2.77 -7.55
C ASN A 56 4.51 1.39 -8.09
N THR A 57 4.38 1.25 -9.41
CA THR A 57 3.96 0.01 -10.06
C THR A 57 5.01 -1.08 -9.94
N ALA A 58 6.29 -0.77 -10.23
CA ALA A 58 7.38 -1.74 -10.05
C ALA A 58 7.44 -2.25 -8.60
N ALA A 59 7.33 -1.33 -7.63
CA ALA A 59 7.31 -1.70 -6.23
C ALA A 59 6.10 -2.55 -5.84
N SER A 60 4.92 -2.27 -6.42
CA SER A 60 3.68 -3.03 -6.16
C SER A 60 3.77 -4.45 -6.73
N ILE A 61 4.36 -4.62 -7.91
CA ILE A 61 4.66 -5.95 -8.47
C ILE A 61 5.58 -6.70 -7.50
N LEU A 62 6.73 -6.14 -7.15
CA LEU A 62 7.66 -6.80 -6.22
C LEU A 62 7.00 -7.14 -4.87
N PHE A 63 6.15 -6.26 -4.35
CA PHE A 63 5.39 -6.50 -3.12
C PHE A 63 4.43 -7.70 -3.25
N SER A 64 3.75 -7.88 -4.38
CA SER A 64 2.83 -9.01 -4.58
C SER A 64 3.53 -10.36 -4.66
N PHE A 65 4.82 -10.36 -5.02
CA PHE A 65 5.70 -11.54 -4.97
C PHE A 65 6.48 -11.63 -3.65
N GLU A 66 6.12 -10.84 -2.64
CA GLU A 66 6.77 -10.82 -1.31
C GLU A 66 8.26 -10.42 -1.34
N ILE A 67 8.71 -9.78 -2.42
CA ILE A 67 10.07 -9.25 -2.60
C ILE A 67 10.14 -7.86 -1.95
N TYR A 68 10.01 -7.87 -0.62
CA TYR A 68 9.70 -6.67 0.16
C TYR A 68 10.82 -5.62 0.19
N ASN A 69 12.09 -6.01 0.18
CA ASN A 69 13.18 -5.06 0.37
C ASN A 69 13.37 -4.16 -0.87
N GLU A 70 13.29 -4.75 -2.05
CA GLU A 70 13.33 -4.06 -3.34
C GLU A 70 12.07 -3.20 -3.53
N ALA A 71 10.89 -3.73 -3.20
CA ALA A 71 9.64 -2.98 -3.19
C ALA A 71 9.74 -1.73 -2.29
N PHE A 72 10.26 -1.88 -1.07
CA PHE A 72 10.46 -0.76 -0.15
C PHE A 72 11.37 0.31 -0.74
N PHE A 73 12.47 -0.08 -1.37
CA PHE A 73 13.41 0.86 -1.97
C PHE A 73 12.75 1.70 -3.08
N LEU A 74 11.99 1.06 -3.96
CA LEU A 74 11.29 1.72 -5.06
C LEU A 74 10.16 2.62 -4.57
N PHE A 75 9.31 2.17 -3.63
CA PHE A 75 8.33 3.04 -2.98
C PHE A 75 8.99 4.23 -2.30
N LYS A 76 10.09 4.00 -1.58
CA LYS A 76 10.82 5.08 -0.90
C LYS A 76 11.41 6.09 -1.88
N LYS A 77 11.90 5.65 -3.03
CA LYS A 77 12.34 6.54 -4.12
C LYS A 77 11.18 7.35 -4.68
N GLY A 78 10.06 6.71 -5.03
CA GLY A 78 8.84 7.37 -5.51
C GLY A 78 8.33 8.44 -4.53
N CYS A 79 8.34 8.13 -3.24
CA CYS A 79 7.95 9.07 -2.19
C CYS A 79 8.95 10.21 -1.99
N ASP A 80 10.21 9.89 -1.67
CA ASP A 80 11.17 10.88 -1.16
C ASP A 80 11.81 11.71 -2.28
N LYS A 81 11.78 11.25 -3.54
CA LYS A 81 12.40 11.93 -4.68
C LYS A 81 11.39 12.46 -5.69
N LEU A 82 10.25 11.79 -5.84
CA LEU A 82 9.28 12.10 -6.88
C LEU A 82 7.92 12.56 -6.33
N ASN A 83 7.80 12.67 -4.99
CA ASN A 83 6.61 13.17 -4.29
C ASN A 83 5.31 12.41 -4.63
N ASN A 84 5.40 11.13 -5.01
CA ASN A 84 4.22 10.31 -5.29
C ASN A 84 3.50 9.93 -3.99
N ALA A 85 2.21 10.27 -3.92
CA ALA A 85 1.41 10.12 -2.71
C ALA A 85 1.20 8.64 -2.32
N ILE A 86 0.92 7.79 -3.31
CA ILE A 86 0.69 6.35 -3.14
C ILE A 86 1.97 5.67 -2.61
N SER A 87 3.11 5.97 -3.22
CA SER A 87 4.42 5.51 -2.79
C SER A 87 4.71 5.92 -1.34
N CYS A 88 4.41 7.16 -0.95
CA CYS A 88 4.57 7.59 0.43
C CYS A 88 3.66 6.83 1.39
N TYR A 89 2.45 6.51 0.98
CA TYR A 89 1.56 5.70 1.80
C TYR A 89 2.11 4.30 2.01
N ASN A 90 2.58 3.65 0.94
CA ASN A 90 3.14 2.29 1.01
C ASN A 90 4.39 2.25 1.89
N VAL A 91 5.27 3.26 1.84
CA VAL A 91 6.38 3.36 2.81
C VAL A 91 5.88 3.46 4.26
N GLY A 92 4.77 4.18 4.48
CA GLY A 92 4.08 4.22 5.77
C GLY A 92 3.63 2.83 6.22
N ASP A 93 3.00 2.07 5.33
CA ASP A 93 2.53 0.70 5.59
C ASP A 93 3.68 -0.26 5.88
N PHE A 94 4.82 -0.11 5.21
CA PHE A 94 6.05 -0.86 5.53
C PHE A 94 6.50 -0.64 6.97
N PHE A 95 6.53 0.61 7.44
CA PHE A 95 6.86 0.89 8.84
C PHE A 95 5.74 0.51 9.80
N PHE A 96 4.47 0.51 9.39
CA PHE A 96 3.38 0.11 10.27
C PHE A 96 3.34 -1.41 10.49
N ASN A 97 3.48 -2.17 9.42
CA ASN A 97 3.35 -3.64 9.41
C ASN A 97 4.68 -4.38 9.61
N GLY A 98 5.80 -3.74 9.31
CA GLY A 98 7.14 -4.32 9.44
C GLY A 98 7.42 -5.42 8.41
N TYR A 99 7.37 -5.07 7.12
CA TYR A 99 7.62 -6.01 6.02
C TYR A 99 9.11 -6.17 5.70
N GLY A 100 9.51 -7.38 5.30
CA GLY A 100 10.90 -7.70 4.94
C GLY A 100 11.86 -7.36 6.08
N SER A 101 12.91 -6.59 5.77
CA SER A 101 13.89 -6.12 6.76
C SER A 101 13.47 -4.84 7.50
N VAL A 102 12.33 -4.23 7.15
CA VAL A 102 11.86 -2.99 7.77
C VAL A 102 11.17 -3.32 9.10
N SER A 103 11.74 -2.85 10.21
CA SER A 103 11.11 -3.01 11.52
C SER A 103 9.89 -2.09 11.69
N LYS A 104 8.89 -2.56 12.44
CA LYS A 104 7.74 -1.75 12.85
C LYS A 104 8.19 -0.47 13.55
N ASP A 105 7.73 0.67 13.06
CA ASP A 105 7.99 2.01 13.58
C ASP A 105 6.80 2.92 13.27
N GLU A 106 5.83 2.95 14.18
CA GLU A 106 4.61 3.74 14.02
C GLU A 106 4.88 5.25 13.83
N SER A 107 5.95 5.78 14.43
CA SER A 107 6.32 7.19 14.26
C SER A 107 6.76 7.49 12.83
N LYS A 108 7.52 6.57 12.21
CA LYS A 108 7.84 6.67 10.78
C LYS A 108 6.60 6.43 9.90
N ALA A 109 5.73 5.49 10.26
CA ALA A 109 4.46 5.28 9.55
C ALA A 109 3.64 6.57 9.48
N ILE A 110 3.42 7.23 10.63
CA ILE A 110 2.73 8.53 10.72
C ILE A 110 3.40 9.59 9.84
N LYS A 111 4.73 9.65 9.86
CA LYS A 111 5.49 10.62 9.04
C LYS A 111 5.23 10.42 7.55
N TYR A 112 5.24 9.18 7.08
CA TYR A 112 5.07 8.85 5.67
C TYR A 112 3.62 8.94 5.20
N TRP A 113 2.65 8.48 6.00
CA TRP A 113 1.23 8.73 5.73
C TRP A 113 0.89 10.22 5.71
N LYS A 114 1.54 11.04 6.55
CA LYS A 114 1.35 12.49 6.52
C LYS A 114 1.85 13.09 5.20
N LYS A 115 3.02 12.65 4.71
CA LYS A 115 3.51 13.03 3.38
C LYS A 115 2.53 12.61 2.28
N ALA A 116 2.01 11.38 2.33
CA ALA A 116 1.03 10.89 1.37
C ALA A 116 -0.23 11.77 1.33
N CYS A 117 -0.78 12.10 2.50
CA CYS A 117 -1.91 13.01 2.64
C CYS A 117 -1.61 14.40 2.03
N GLU A 118 -0.45 14.98 2.36
CA GLU A 118 -0.03 16.29 1.84
C GLU A 118 0.19 16.29 0.32
N PHE A 119 0.84 15.27 -0.24
CA PHE A 119 1.09 15.18 -1.67
C PHE A 119 -0.17 14.91 -2.45
N SER A 120 -1.05 14.02 -1.96
CA SER A 120 -2.38 13.83 -2.55
C SER A 120 -3.08 15.18 -2.66
N ILE A 121 -3.19 15.94 -1.56
CA ILE A 121 -3.85 17.26 -1.55
C ILE A 121 -3.21 18.23 -2.57
N LYS A 122 -1.88 18.24 -2.70
CA LYS A 122 -1.17 19.14 -3.62
C LYS A 122 -1.28 18.75 -5.09
N SER A 123 -1.30 17.45 -5.41
CA SER A 123 -1.33 16.95 -6.78
C SER A 123 -2.73 16.95 -7.40
N ASN A 124 -3.78 17.20 -6.60
CA ASN A 124 -5.18 16.97 -6.97
C ASN A 124 -5.49 15.53 -7.42
N GLU A 125 -4.58 14.59 -7.14
CA GLU A 125 -4.82 13.17 -7.40
C GLU A 125 -5.90 12.65 -6.44
N LYS A 126 -6.84 11.86 -6.94
CA LYS A 126 -7.86 11.23 -6.10
C LYS A 126 -7.27 10.01 -5.40
N TYR A 127 -6.56 10.26 -4.31
CA TYR A 127 -5.94 9.24 -3.48
C TYR A 127 -6.20 9.48 -1.98
N CYS A 128 -6.77 8.47 -1.32
CA CYS A 128 -7.35 8.61 0.03
C CYS A 128 -6.51 7.98 1.15
N GLY A 129 -5.59 7.05 0.81
CA GLY A 129 -4.96 6.16 1.81
C GLY A 129 -4.21 6.89 2.93
N GLY A 130 -3.44 7.93 2.60
CA GLY A 130 -2.60 8.63 3.59
C GLY A 130 -3.39 9.35 4.68
N CYS A 131 -4.39 10.14 4.31
CA CYS A 131 -5.21 10.85 5.30
C CYS A 131 -6.13 9.86 6.03
N TYR A 132 -6.72 8.91 5.33
CA TYR A 132 -7.60 7.89 5.91
C TYR A 132 -6.89 7.04 6.98
N SER A 133 -5.70 6.52 6.70
CA SER A 133 -4.93 5.73 7.69
C SER A 133 -4.54 6.54 8.92
N LEU A 134 -4.25 7.83 8.76
CA LEU A 134 -4.05 8.71 9.92
C LEU A 134 -5.33 8.91 10.72
N GLY A 135 -6.47 9.10 10.05
CA GLY A 135 -7.78 9.17 10.67
C GLY A 135 -8.05 7.95 11.56
N ASN A 136 -7.93 6.76 10.98
CA ASN A 136 -8.11 5.48 11.68
C ASN A 136 -7.13 5.32 12.84
N LEU A 137 -5.84 5.60 12.63
CA LEU A 137 -4.84 5.50 13.68
C LEU A 137 -5.19 6.39 14.89
N TYR A 138 -5.56 7.64 14.65
CA TYR A 138 -5.92 8.55 15.74
C TYR A 138 -7.26 8.19 16.38
N LEU A 139 -8.18 7.58 15.66
CA LEU A 139 -9.42 7.06 16.23
C LEU A 139 -9.13 5.90 17.19
N HIS A 140 -8.30 4.93 16.76
CA HIS A 140 -7.82 3.84 17.60
C HIS A 140 -7.06 4.32 18.85
N LYS A 141 -6.34 5.44 18.73
CA LYS A 141 -5.65 6.10 19.85
C LYS A 141 -6.55 6.96 20.73
N ASN A 142 -7.87 6.90 20.55
CA ASN A 142 -8.84 7.71 21.28
C ASN A 142 -8.56 9.22 21.18
N ALA A 143 -8.13 9.67 19.99
CA ALA A 143 -7.86 11.07 19.66
C ALA A 143 -8.85 11.57 18.59
N PRO A 144 -10.17 11.63 18.89
CA PRO A 144 -11.22 11.84 17.90
C PRO A 144 -11.11 13.17 17.16
N LYS A 145 -10.66 14.25 17.83
CA LYS A 145 -10.46 15.54 17.15
C LYS A 145 -9.38 15.49 16.07
N LYS A 146 -8.34 14.69 16.29
CA LYS A 146 -7.25 14.52 15.32
C LYS A 146 -7.66 13.58 14.19
N ALA A 147 -8.42 12.52 14.52
CA ALA A 147 -9.06 11.68 13.52
C ALA A 147 -9.99 12.50 12.60
N LEU A 148 -10.88 13.30 13.20
CA LEU A 148 -11.79 14.20 12.51
C LEU A 148 -11.07 15.13 11.53
N TYR A 149 -9.92 15.69 11.95
CA TYR A 149 -9.11 16.54 11.09
C TYR A 149 -8.66 15.80 9.82
N TYR A 150 -8.08 14.60 9.95
CA TYR A 150 -7.60 13.84 8.81
C TYR A 150 -8.74 13.32 7.92
N PHE A 151 -9.83 12.81 8.50
CA PHE A 151 -11.01 12.43 7.72
C PHE A 151 -11.64 13.63 7.01
N SER A 152 -11.62 14.83 7.61
CA SER A 152 -12.16 16.02 6.95
C SER A 152 -11.32 16.45 5.75
N LEU A 153 -9.99 16.28 5.81
CA LEU A 153 -9.12 16.52 4.66
C LEU A 153 -9.44 15.52 3.54
N ASP A 154 -9.58 14.25 3.89
CA ASP A 154 -9.81 13.19 2.92
C ASP A 154 -11.21 13.26 2.28
N CYS A 155 -12.24 13.50 3.09
CA CYS A 155 -13.62 13.73 2.63
C CYS A 155 -13.70 14.92 1.66
N SER A 156 -12.84 15.94 1.77
CA SER A 156 -12.82 17.04 0.79
C SER A 156 -12.29 16.66 -0.60
N LYS A 157 -11.82 15.42 -0.78
CA LYS A 157 -11.27 14.88 -2.04
C LYS A 157 -12.16 13.81 -2.68
N ASP A 158 -13.45 13.79 -2.33
CA ASP A 158 -14.40 12.79 -2.80
C ASP A 158 -14.05 11.34 -2.42
N CYS A 159 -13.37 11.19 -1.27
CA CYS A 159 -13.13 9.92 -0.58
C CYS A 159 -14.29 9.64 0.36
N CYS A 160 -15.26 8.84 -0.10
CA CYS A 160 -16.53 8.66 0.59
C CYS A 160 -16.40 7.95 1.94
N GLU A 161 -15.44 7.04 2.05
CA GLU A 161 -15.11 6.29 3.25
C GLU A 161 -14.84 7.25 4.41
N ALA A 162 -14.05 8.29 4.19
CA ALA A 162 -13.76 9.29 5.21
C ALA A 162 -15.01 10.12 5.61
N CYS A 163 -15.90 10.43 4.66
CA CYS A 163 -17.14 11.11 5.00
C CYS A 163 -18.06 10.23 5.86
N PHE A 164 -18.13 8.93 5.58
CA PHE A 164 -18.89 7.96 6.38
C PHE A 164 -18.32 7.81 7.79
N GLU A 165 -16.99 7.76 7.93
CA GLU A 165 -16.33 7.75 9.25
C GLU A 165 -16.72 8.99 10.08
N ILE A 166 -16.82 10.17 9.46
CA ILE A 166 -17.27 11.39 10.16
C ILE A 166 -18.73 11.27 10.62
N GLU A 167 -19.61 10.65 9.84
CA GLU A 167 -20.99 10.39 10.26
C GLU A 167 -21.04 9.41 11.44
N ASP A 168 -20.23 8.36 11.41
CA ASP A 168 -20.18 7.35 12.46
C ASP A 168 -19.57 7.91 13.74
N MET A 169 -18.54 8.75 13.65
CA MET A 169 -18.04 9.54 14.76
C MET A 169 -19.15 10.40 15.40
N TYR A 170 -20.03 11.01 14.60
CA TYR A 170 -21.15 11.79 15.11
C TYR A 170 -22.21 10.92 15.78
N LYS A 171 -22.61 9.80 15.16
CA LYS A 171 -23.57 8.83 15.74
C LYS A 171 -23.09 8.27 17.07
N ASN A 172 -21.80 7.98 17.17
CA ASN A 172 -21.14 7.49 18.37
C ASN A 172 -20.77 8.60 19.37
N ARG A 173 -21.21 9.84 19.14
CA ARG A 173 -21.00 11.01 20.03
C ARG A 173 -19.52 11.34 20.28
N LEU A 174 -18.63 10.96 19.38
CA LEU A 174 -17.19 11.28 19.43
C LEU A 174 -16.92 12.73 19.01
N ILE A 175 -17.83 13.32 18.25
CA ILE A 175 -17.79 14.72 17.81
C ILE A 175 -19.15 15.40 18.07
N SER A 176 -19.12 16.71 18.27
CA SER A 176 -20.33 17.49 18.53
C SER A 176 -21.17 17.67 17.27
N LYS A 177 -22.48 17.93 17.47
CA LYS A 177 -23.40 18.34 16.41
C LYS A 177 -22.85 19.52 15.60
N ARG A 178 -22.24 20.50 16.29
CA ARG A 178 -21.66 21.69 15.63
C ARG A 178 -20.50 21.31 14.72
N GLU A 179 -19.56 20.49 15.18
CA GLU A 179 -18.42 20.03 14.38
C GLU A 179 -18.90 19.26 13.14
N PHE A 180 -19.82 18.32 13.33
CA PHE A 180 -20.39 17.53 12.24
C PHE A 180 -21.04 18.40 11.16
N PHE A 181 -21.99 19.27 11.51
CA PHE A 181 -22.69 20.09 10.54
C PHE A 181 -21.78 21.13 9.87
N ASN A 182 -20.73 21.63 10.55
CA ASN A 182 -19.74 22.49 9.91
C ASN A 182 -19.01 21.77 8.77
N ILE A 183 -18.57 20.53 9.00
CA ILE A 183 -17.86 19.73 7.99
C ILE A 183 -18.81 19.30 6.88
N LYS A 184 -20.02 18.83 7.23
CA LYS A 184 -21.03 18.41 6.27
C LYS A 184 -21.44 19.55 5.34
N ASN A 185 -21.63 20.77 5.87
CA ASN A 185 -21.96 21.93 5.06
C ASN A 185 -20.80 22.36 4.14
N LYS A 186 -19.55 22.27 4.61
CA LYS A 186 -18.37 22.61 3.81
C LYS A 186 -18.17 21.63 2.64
N ASN A 187 -18.47 20.36 2.84
CA ASN A 187 -18.30 19.30 1.84
C ASN A 187 -19.66 18.77 1.33
N LYS A 188 -20.68 19.64 1.24
CA LYS A 188 -22.06 19.25 0.98
C LYS A 188 -22.21 18.35 -0.25
N ILE A 189 -21.58 18.73 -1.35
CA ILE A 189 -21.63 18.00 -2.62
C ILE A 189 -21.04 16.59 -2.46
N THR A 190 -19.89 16.47 -1.78
CA THR A 190 -19.27 15.17 -1.54
C THR A 190 -20.15 14.29 -0.66
N PHE A 191 -20.71 14.80 0.43
CA PHE A 191 -21.65 14.04 1.26
C PHE A 191 -22.87 13.56 0.45
N GLU A 192 -23.49 14.42 -0.35
CA GLU A 192 -24.64 14.05 -1.20
C GLU A 192 -24.27 12.99 -2.25
N THR A 193 -23.08 13.11 -2.84
CA THR A 193 -22.56 12.17 -3.83
C THR A 193 -22.26 10.81 -3.21
N CYS A 194 -21.63 10.80 -2.04
CA CYS A 194 -21.34 9.57 -1.29
C CYS A 194 -22.60 8.88 -0.79
N ASP A 195 -23.59 9.64 -0.31
CA ASP A 195 -24.91 9.11 0.05
C ASP A 195 -25.62 8.46 -1.14
N PHE A 196 -25.48 9.04 -2.34
CA PHE A 196 -26.02 8.46 -3.57
C PHE A 196 -25.30 7.17 -3.97
N ILE A 197 -23.96 7.15 -3.94
CA ILE A 197 -23.15 5.96 -4.24
C ILE A 197 -23.50 4.82 -3.29
N LYS A 198 -23.63 5.11 -1.99
CA LYS A 198 -24.02 4.11 -0.98
C LYS A 198 -25.39 3.47 -1.26
N LYS A 199 -26.38 4.28 -1.64
CA LYS A 199 -27.70 3.75 -2.03
C LYS A 199 -27.62 2.84 -3.25
N LEU A 200 -26.77 3.18 -4.23
CA LEU A 200 -26.56 2.33 -5.40
C LEU A 200 -25.91 1.00 -5.04
N SER A 201 -24.90 0.98 -4.16
CA SER A 201 -24.27 -0.27 -3.71
C SER A 201 -25.26 -1.17 -2.99
N ASP A 202 -26.03 -0.60 -2.05
CA ASP A 202 -27.00 -1.36 -1.26
C ASP A 202 -28.14 -1.92 -2.14
N SER A 203 -28.52 -1.21 -3.20
CA SER A 203 -29.54 -1.69 -4.15
C SER A 203 -29.07 -2.86 -5.02
N ARG A 204 -27.78 -2.96 -5.32
CA ARG A 204 -27.21 -4.06 -6.12
C ARG A 204 -27.04 -5.34 -5.32
N SER A 205 -26.73 -5.24 -4.02
CA SER A 205 -26.66 -6.40 -3.12
C SER A 205 -28.01 -7.08 -2.88
N HIS A 206 -29.13 -6.44 -3.22
CA HIS A 206 -30.48 -7.01 -3.08
C HIS A 206 -31.06 -7.54 -4.40
N THR A 207 -30.32 -7.48 -5.50
CA THR A 207 -30.75 -8.01 -6.81
C THR A 207 -30.06 -9.31 -7.21
N GLU A 208 -29.17 -9.84 -6.36
CA GLU A 208 -28.42 -11.08 -6.59
C GLU A 208 -28.87 -12.26 -5.69
N GLU A 209 -30.01 -12.12 -4.99
CA GLU A 209 -30.71 -13.22 -4.27
C GLU A 209 -31.99 -13.63 -5.00
#